data_AF-S6A1T1-F1
#
_entry.id   AF-S6A1T1-F1
#
_cell.length_a   1.000
_cell.length_b   1.000
_cell.length_c   1.000
_cell.angle_alpha   90.00
_cell.angle_beta   90.00
_cell.angle_gamma   90.00
#
_symmetry.space_group_name_H-M   'P 1'
#
loop_
_entity.id
_entity.type
_entity.pdbx_description
1 polymer ?
#
loop_
_entity_poly.entity_id
_entity_poly.type
_entity_poly.pdbx_seq_one_letter_code
_entity_poly.pdbx_strand_id
1 'polypeptide(L)' 'MPNAEYELPYDGAKEMLLVDEVDNKEFLTGLFNSMYDELPAPKPKKKK' A
#
# COMPACT_ATOMS: atom_id res chain seq x y z
N MET A 1 -2.25 -7.02 7.61
CA MET A 1 -1.47 -8.28 7.67
C MET A 1 -0.33 -8.09 8.67
N PRO A 2 -0.24 -8.86 9.75
CA PRO A 2 0.73 -8.61 10.83
C PRO A 2 2.19 -8.97 10.50
N ASN A 3 2.48 -9.53 9.32
CA ASN A 3 3.82 -9.95 8.90
C ASN A 3 4.24 -9.37 7.53
N ALA A 4 3.72 -8.20 7.19
CA ALA A 4 4.13 -7.47 6.00
C ALA A 4 5.54 -6.90 6.22
N GLU A 5 6.49 -7.22 5.35
CA GLU A 5 7.85 -6.68 5.43
C GLU A 5 7.88 -5.25 4.89
N TYR A 6 8.55 -4.35 5.60
CA TYR A 6 8.71 -2.96 5.21
C TYR A 6 10.19 -2.68 4.99
N GLU A 7 10.51 -2.14 3.83
CA GLU A 7 11.88 -1.81 3.45
C GLU A 7 12.00 -0.37 2.97
N LEU A 8 13.20 0.17 3.14
CA LEU A 8 13.58 1.46 2.57
C LEU A 8 14.05 1.21 1.13
N PRO A 9 13.31 1.66 0.11
CA PRO A 9 13.70 1.42 -1.28
C PRO A 9 15.06 2.06 -1.64
N TYR A 10 15.51 3.04 -0.86
CA TYR A 10 16.86 3.61 -0.88
C TYR A 10 17.13 4.42 0.40
N ASP A 11 18.37 4.81 0.63
CA ASP A 11 18.78 5.58 1.81
C ASP A 11 18.07 6.94 1.89
N GLY A 12 17.46 7.22 3.04
CA GLY A 12 16.62 8.41 3.28
C GLY A 12 15.19 8.34 2.74
N ALA A 13 14.76 7.22 2.14
CA ALA A 13 13.38 7.04 1.69
C ALA A 13 12.40 6.81 2.86
N LYS A 14 11.11 6.77 2.54
CA LYS A 14 10.09 6.30 3.47
C LYS A 14 9.96 4.78 3.36
N GLU A 15 9.78 4.10 4.48
CA GLU A 15 9.49 2.66 4.50
C GLU A 15 8.27 2.35 3.61
N MET A 16 8.46 1.43 2.67
CA MET A 16 7.43 0.93 1.76
C MET A 16 7.22 -0.56 2.00
N LEU A 17 5.98 -1.02 1.84
CA LEU A 17 5.64 -2.44 1.89
C LEU A 17 6.41 -3.18 0.79
N LEU A 18 7.27 -4.12 1.17
CA LEU A 18 7.90 -5.05 0.24
C LEU A 18 6.86 -6.08 -0.19
N VAL A 19 6.66 -6.22 -1.50
CA VAL A 19 5.76 -7.21 -2.08
C VAL A 19 6.56 -8.08 -3.02
N ASP A 20 6.95 -9.27 -2.55
CA ASP A 20 7.73 -10.24 -3.36
C ASP A 20 6.89 -10.85 -4.48
N GLU A 21 5.60 -11.12 -4.21
CA GLU A 21 4.68 -11.76 -5.16
C GLU A 21 3.97 -10.74 -6.08
N VAL A 22 4.74 -10.02 -6.91
CA VAL A 22 4.20 -9.07 -7.89
C VAL A 22 3.50 -9.73 -9.09
N ASP A 23 3.80 -11.00 -9.36
CA ASP A 23 3.25 -11.73 -10.50
C ASP A 23 1.89 -12.38 -10.21
N ASN A 24 1.50 -12.49 -8.93
CA ASN A 24 0.24 -13.10 -8.53
C ASN A 24 -0.89 -12.07 -8.46
N LYS A 25 -1.70 -12.04 -9.53
CA LYS A 25 -2.85 -11.14 -9.65
C LYS A 25 -3.88 -11.29 -8.52
N GLU A 26 -4.13 -12.51 -8.06
CA GLU A 26 -5.13 -12.78 -7.01
C GLU A 26 -4.63 -12.27 -5.65
N PHE A 27 -3.35 -12.49 -5.36
CA PHE A 27 -2.70 -11.97 -4.16
C PHE A 27 -2.71 -10.44 -4.13
N LEU A 28 -2.26 -9.78 -5.20
CA LEU A 28 -2.25 -8.32 -5.28
C LEU A 28 -3.66 -7.74 -5.12
N THR A 29 -4.66 -8.33 -5.78
CA THR A 29 -6.05 -7.85 -5.67
C THR A 29 -6.56 -7.95 -4.24
N GLY A 30 -6.29 -9.04 -3.54
CA GLY A 30 -6.65 -9.20 -2.11
C GLY A 30 -5.91 -8.20 -1.21
N LEU A 31 -4.61 -8.01 -1.44
CA LEU A 31 -3.77 -7.07 -0.69
C LEU A 31 -4.26 -5.62 -0.84
N PHE A 32 -4.49 -5.18 -2.09
CA PHE A 32 -4.97 -3.83 -2.36
C PHE A 32 -6.34 -3.58 -1.73
N ASN A 33 -7.29 -4.52 -1.86
CA ASN A 33 -8.62 -4.37 -1.24
C ASN A 33 -8.52 -4.25 0.30
N SER A 34 -7.70 -5.09 0.95
CA SER A 34 -7.53 -5.03 2.40
C SER A 34 -6.93 -3.72 2.89
N MET A 35 -6.00 -3.11 2.15
CA MET A 35 -5.40 -1.82 2.52
C MET A 35 -6.28 -0.63 2.11
N TYR A 36 -7.07 -0.78 1.05
CA TYR A 36 -7.89 0.30 0.51
C TYR A 36 -8.92 0.79 1.53
N ASP A 37 -9.50 -0.11 2.32
CA ASP A 37 -10.43 0.23 3.39
C ASP A 37 -9.79 1.06 4.54
N GLU A 38 -8.47 0.97 4.70
CA GLU A 38 -7.70 1.72 5.71
C GLU A 38 -7.15 3.06 5.17
N LEU A 39 -7.33 3.35 3.88
CA LEU A 39 -6.86 4.61 3.30
C LEU A 39 -7.71 5.79 3.80
N PRO A 40 -7.06 6.93 4.13
CA PRO A 40 -7.79 8.12 4.52
C PRO A 40 -8.68 8.61 3.37
N ALA A 41 -9.89 9.06 3.71
CA ALA A 41 -10.84 9.58 2.74
C ALA A 41 -10.18 10.68 1.88
N PRO A 42 -10.48 10.71 0.57
CA PRO A 42 -9.88 11.69 -0.33
C PRO A 42 -10.19 13.11 0.15
N LYS A 43 -9.18 13.99 0.12
CA LYS A 43 -9.33 15.38 0.57
C LYS A 43 -10.54 16.02 -0.13
N PRO A 44 -11.46 16.66 0.60
CA PRO A 44 -12.63 17.28 -0.01
C PRO A 44 -12.16 18.33 -1.01
N LYS A 45 -12.59 18.20 -2.27
CA LYS A 45 -12.33 19.21 -3.30
C LYS A 45 -12.94 20.52 -2.81
N LYS A 46 -12.12 21.58 -2.69
CA LYS A 46 -12.64 22.93 -2.42
C LYS A 46 -13.61 23.28 -3.55
N LYS A 47 -14.88 23.52 -3.21
CA LYS A 47 -15.83 24.11 -4.15
C LYS A 47 -15.28 25.50 -4.52
N LYS A 48 -15.20 25.78 -5.83
CA LYS A 48 -14.89 27.13 -6.33
C LYS A 48 -16.04 28.07 -5.99
#